data_AF-A0A849G2M4-F1
#
_entry.id   AF-A0A849G2M4-F1
#
_cell.length_a   1.000
_cell.length_b   1.000
_cell.length_c   1.000
_cell.angle_alpha   90.00
_cell.angle_beta   90.00
_cell.angle_gamma   90.00
#
_symmetry.space_group_name_H-M   'P 1'
#
loop_
_entity.id
_entity.type
_entity.pdbx_description
1 polymer ?
#
loop_
_entity_poly.entity_id
_entity_poly.type
_entity_poly.pdbx_seq_one_letter_code
_entity_poly.pdbx_strand_id
1 'polypeptide(L)' 'PYLTASGVPEEHPRFLDTIPIRFGMSDEVHYHVPLLLSPFGYSTYRGS' A
#
# COMPACT_ATOMS: atom_id res chain seq x y z
N PRO A 1 -9.88 -1.33 -9.92
CA PRO A 1 -8.96 -0.98 -8.80
C PRO A 1 -9.18 -1.94 -7.61
N TYR A 2 -8.15 -2.24 -6.82
CA TYR A 2 -8.20 -3.28 -5.79
C TYR A 2 -9.37 -3.11 -4.80
N LEU A 3 -9.54 -1.91 -4.22
CA LEU A 3 -10.60 -1.65 -3.23
C LEU A 3 -12.01 -1.92 -3.78
N THR A 4 -12.27 -1.58 -5.04
CA THR A 4 -13.55 -1.89 -5.70
C THR A 4 -13.75 -3.40 -5.86
N ALA A 5 -12.70 -4.12 -6.26
CA ALA A 5 -12.76 -5.58 -6.39
C ALA A 5 -12.92 -6.29 -5.04
N SER A 6 -12.46 -5.66 -3.95
CA SER A 6 -12.60 -6.14 -2.57
C SER A 6 -13.97 -5.82 -1.94
N GLY A 7 -14.92 -5.24 -2.70
CA GLY A 7 -16.25 -4.91 -2.20
C GLY A 7 -16.31 -3.70 -1.28
N VAL A 8 -15.26 -2.87 -1.25
CA VAL A 8 -15.27 -1.60 -0.53
C VAL A 8 -16.26 -0.66 -1.22
N PRO A 9 -17.17 0.00 -0.48
CA PRO A 9 -18.11 0.96 -1.05
C PRO A 9 -17.42 2.01 -1.93
N GLU A 10 -18.15 2.46 -2.94
CA GLU A 10 -17.66 3.48 -3.84
C GLU A 10 -17.67 4.86 -3.16
N GLU A 11 -16.57 5.60 -3.31
CA GLU A 11 -16.40 6.94 -2.77
C GLU A 11 -15.79 7.82 -3.86
N HIS A 12 -16.26 9.06 -3.99
CA HIS A 12 -15.78 10.00 -5.00
C HIS A 12 -15.54 11.40 -4.41
N PRO A 13 -14.28 11.87 -4.35
CA PRO A 13 -13.05 11.12 -4.64
C PRO A 13 -12.76 10.07 -3.56
N ARG A 14 -12.12 8.95 -3.92
CA ARG A 14 -11.60 8.01 -2.93
C ARG A 14 -10.49 8.67 -2.12
N PHE A 15 -10.44 8.39 -0.82
CA PHE A 15 -9.31 8.81 0.00
C PHE A 15 -7.97 8.18 -0.48
N LEU A 16 -7.99 6.89 -0.86
CA LEU A 16 -6.85 6.18 -1.44
C LEU A 16 -7.24 5.58 -2.80
N ASP A 17 -6.50 5.95 -3.85
CA ASP A 17 -6.64 5.37 -5.19
C ASP A 17 -5.29 4.84 -5.70
N THR A 18 -4.30 5.72 -5.84
CA THR A 18 -2.92 5.36 -6.17
C THR A 18 -2.00 5.62 -4.97
N ILE A 19 -1.34 4.57 -4.47
CA ILE A 19 -0.43 4.64 -3.33
C ILE A 19 1.00 4.37 -3.81
N PRO A 20 1.83 5.42 -4.03
CA PRO A 20 3.23 5.22 -4.35
C PRO A 20 4.03 4.77 -3.12
N ILE A 21 4.70 3.62 -3.20
CA ILE A 21 5.66 3.17 -2.19
C ILE A 21 7.08 3.43 -2.71
N ARG A 22 7.76 4.41 -2.11
CA ARG A 22 9.16 4.74 -2.44
C ARG A 22 10.06 4.30 -1.29
N PHE A 23 11.10 3.54 -1.62
CA PHE A 23 12.10 3.09 -0.65
C PHE A 23 13.46 2.96 -1.34
N GLY A 24 14.54 3.05 -0.56
CA GLY A 24 15.90 2.84 -1.03
C GLY A 24 16.40 1.43 -0.71
N MET A 25 17.28 0.92 -1.56
CA MET A 25 18.06 -0.28 -1.30
C MET A 25 19.52 0.16 -1.07
N SER A 26 20.09 -0.23 0.06
CA SER A 26 21.46 0.12 0.46
C SER A 26 22.47 -0.98 0.17
N ASP A 27 22.03 -2.24 0.14
CA ASP A 27 22.88 -3.43 0.09
C ASP A 27 22.25 -4.53 -0.78
N GLU A 28 23.03 -5.52 -1.20
CA GLU A 28 22.56 -6.68 -1.96
C GLU A 28 21.96 -7.76 -1.05
N VAL A 29 20.84 -7.44 -0.39
CA VAL A 29 20.12 -8.36 0.50
C VAL A 29 18.63 -8.45 0.13
N HIS A 30 17.91 -9.38 0.74
CA HIS A 30 16.46 -9.49 0.57
C HIS A 30 15.76 -8.37 1.36
N TYR A 31 14.95 -7.55 0.69
CA TYR A 31 14.11 -6.53 1.34
C TYR A 31 12.65 -6.97 1.34
N HIS A 32 12.08 -7.18 2.52
CA HIS A 32 10.64 -7.39 2.68
C HIS A 32 9.95 -6.05 2.98
N VAL A 33 9.14 -5.55 2.05
CA VAL A 33 8.42 -4.27 2.16
C VAL A 33 6.90 -4.51 2.03
N PRO A 34 6.23 -5.01 3.08
CA PRO A 34 4.80 -5.30 3.02
C PRO A 34 3.94 -4.03 3.02
N LEU A 35 2.71 -4.17 2.53
CA LEU A 35 1.66 -3.15 2.55
C LEU A 35 0.46 -3.70 3.34
N LEU A 36 0.12 -3.03 4.44
CA LEU A 36 -1.16 -3.22 5.13
C LEU A 36 -2.11 -2.13 4.64
N LEU A 37 -3.25 -2.51 4.08
CA LEU A 37 -4.16 -1.60 3.40
C LEU A 37 -5.57 -1.70 3.98
N SER A 38 -6.14 -0.54 4.31
CA SER A 38 -7.57 -0.32 4.49
C SER A 38 -8.04 0.79 3.55
N PRO A 39 -9.34 0.99 3.35
CA PRO A 39 -9.85 2.08 2.50
C PRO A 39 -9.42 3.49 2.95
N PHE A 40 -9.10 3.67 4.23
CA PHE A 40 -8.89 4.99 4.84
C PHE A 40 -7.47 5.19 5.39
N GLY A 41 -6.57 4.26 5.11
CA GLY A 41 -5.20 4.33 5.60
C GLY A 41 -4.42 3.09 5.24
N TYR A 42 -3.10 3.24 5.21
CA TYR A 42 -2.18 2.16 4.95
C TYR A 42 -0.93 2.31 5.82
N SER A 43 -0.20 1.22 5.99
CA SER A 43 1.14 1.24 6.55
C SER A 43 2.06 0.34 5.74
N THR A 44 3.34 0.67 5.78
CA THR A 44 4.43 -0.11 5.20
C THR A 44 5.64 0.00 6.11
N TYR A 45 6.53 -0.98 6.07
CA TYR A 45 7.74 -1.02 6.88
C TYR A 45 8.80 -1.87 6.20
N ARG A 46 10.06 -1.77 6.65
CA ARG A 46 11.12 -2.73 6.29
C ARG A 46 11.06 -3.90 7.27
N GLY A 47 10.66 -5.07 6.78
CA GLY A 47 10.73 -6.33 7.53
C GLY A 47 12.16 -6.86 7.64
N SER A 48 12.35 -7.80 8.57
CA SER A 48 13.58 -8.59 8.75
C SER A 48 13.70 -9.71 7.73
#